data_AF-A0A453NM95-F1
#
_entry.id   AF-A0A453NM95-F1
#
_cell.length_a   1.000
_cell.length_b   1.000
_cell.length_c   1.000
_cell.angle_alpha   90.00
_cell.angle_beta   90.00
_cell.angle_gamma   90.00
#
_symmetry.space_group_name_H-M   'P 1'
#
loop_
_entity.id
_entity.type
_entity.pdbx_description
1 polymer ?
#
loop_
_entity_poly.entity_id
_entity_poly.type
_entity_poly.pdbx_seq_one_letter_code
_entity_poly.pdbx_strand_id
1 'polypeptide(L)'
;RCIHVLWTAEIGVDLLPAEVEKAKTLSCMELDHLLEISDGLYTIDSEESFRENETRALLEGTRQRVYNFIGLCTTIKGAFPKLLESLSVGNAFTEALGCMELRHLGKLIRLVVIPLVKHCPREILEEWTVNLLEPILLECEDRLHDVKPICNKDTVSSQDLNSMAPSSFCR
;
A
#
# COMPACT_ATOMS: atom_id res chain seq x y z
N ARG A 1 -9.70 -10.11 1.10
CA ARG A 1 -9.26 -11.44 0.64
C ARG A 1 -9.08 -11.52 -0.87
N CYS A 2 -10.08 -11.81 -1.71
CA CYS A 2 -9.85 -12.09 -3.15
C CYS A 2 -9.03 -11.01 -3.88
N ILE A 3 -9.33 -9.73 -3.67
CA ILE A 3 -8.56 -8.62 -4.25
C ILE A 3 -7.12 -8.59 -3.74
N HIS A 4 -6.87 -8.93 -2.47
CA HIS A 4 -5.50 -8.92 -1.92
C HIS A 4 -4.68 -10.09 -2.46
N VAL A 5 -5.29 -11.27 -2.60
CA VAL A 5 -4.60 -12.48 -3.07
C VAL A 5 -4.12 -12.33 -4.53
N LEU A 6 -4.71 -11.46 -5.34
CA LEU A 6 -4.22 -11.13 -6.69
C LEU A 6 -2.76 -10.65 -6.73
N TRP A 7 -2.22 -10.14 -5.60
CA TRP A 7 -0.83 -9.71 -5.48
C TRP A 7 0.11 -10.78 -4.92
N THR A 8 -0.41 -11.95 -4.51
CA THR A 8 0.42 -13.06 -4.03
C THR A 8 1.07 -13.80 -5.20
N ALA A 9 2.25 -14.39 -4.95
CA ALA A 9 2.93 -15.23 -5.93
C ALA A 9 2.23 -16.59 -6.15
N GLU A 10 1.27 -16.95 -5.30
CA GLU A 10 0.53 -18.21 -5.36
C GLU A 10 -0.48 -18.25 -6.51
N ILE A 11 -1.02 -17.09 -6.90
CA ILE A 11 -1.76 -16.97 -8.15
C ILE A 11 -0.74 -16.75 -9.26
N GLY A 12 -0.31 -17.86 -9.88
CA GLY A 12 0.63 -17.82 -10.99
C GLY A 12 0.12 -16.92 -12.12
N VAL A 13 1.04 -16.23 -12.79
CA VAL A 13 0.79 -15.32 -13.92
C VAL A 13 -0.05 -16.00 -15.01
N ASP A 14 0.09 -17.32 -15.17
CA ASP A 14 -0.63 -18.12 -16.16
C ASP A 14 -2.11 -18.39 -15.82
N LEU A 15 -2.55 -18.11 -14.59
CA LEU A 15 -3.94 -18.28 -14.14
C LEU A 15 -4.76 -17.00 -14.28
N LEU A 16 -4.12 -15.84 -14.40
CA LEU A 16 -4.81 -14.56 -14.50
C LEU A 16 -4.91 -14.10 -15.95
N PRO A 17 -6.05 -13.52 -16.37
CA PRO A 17 -6.14 -12.82 -17.64
C PRO A 17 -5.06 -11.75 -17.74
N ALA A 18 -4.49 -11.56 -18.94
CA ALA A 18 -3.41 -10.60 -19.17
C ALA A 18 -3.79 -9.17 -18.76
N GLU A 19 -5.08 -8.82 -18.89
CA GLU A 19 -5.61 -7.53 -18.46
C GLU A 19 -5.56 -7.35 -16.94
N VAL A 20 -5.74 -8.43 -16.16
CA VAL A 20 -5.64 -8.39 -14.69
C VAL A 20 -4.19 -8.26 -14.27
N GLU A 21 -3.27 -8.95 -14.94
CA GLU A 21 -1.84 -8.82 -14.67
C GLU A 21 -1.33 -7.40 -14.95
N LYS A 22 -1.69 -6.81 -16.09
CA LYS A 22 -1.38 -5.41 -16.39
C LYS A 22 -2.06 -4.43 -15.42
N ALA A 23 -3.30 -4.72 -15.00
CA ALA A 23 -4.01 -3.86 -14.05
C ALA A 23 -3.37 -3.83 -12.65
N LYS A 24 -2.48 -4.78 -12.31
CA LYS A 24 -1.73 -4.77 -11.04
C LYS A 24 -0.65 -3.69 -11.01
N THR A 25 -0.12 -3.24 -12.16
CA THR A 25 0.94 -2.22 -12.20
C THR A 25 0.39 -0.80 -12.04
N LEU A 26 1.23 0.12 -11.56
CA LEU A 26 0.93 1.55 -11.53
C LEU A 26 0.67 2.05 -12.96
N SER A 27 -0.38 2.84 -13.16
CA SER A 27 -0.57 3.54 -14.43
C SER A 27 0.37 4.75 -14.53
N CYS A 28 0.70 5.18 -15.75
CA CYS A 28 1.48 6.40 -15.96
C CYS A 28 0.81 7.63 -15.34
N MET A 29 -0.53 7.72 -15.38
CA MET A 29 -1.28 8.82 -14.78
C MET A 29 -1.12 8.89 -13.26
N GLU A 30 -1.13 7.73 -12.59
CA GLU A 30 -0.88 7.66 -11.14
C GLU A 30 0.58 7.96 -10.80
N LEU A 31 1.51 7.54 -11.65
CA LEU A 31 2.93 7.85 -11.49
C LEU A 31 3.18 9.36 -11.62
N ASP A 32 2.55 10.02 -12.59
CA ASP A 32 2.65 11.48 -12.76
C ASP A 32 2.03 12.23 -11.58
N HIS A 33 0.89 11.75 -11.06
CA HIS A 33 0.29 12.34 -9.87
C HIS A 33 1.18 12.18 -8.62
N LEU A 34 1.91 11.06 -8.51
CA LEU A 34 2.85 10.81 -7.41
C LEU A 34 4.17 11.59 -7.57
N LEU A 35 4.64 11.80 -8.80
CA LEU A 35 5.91 12.47 -9.09
C LEU A 35 5.75 13.98 -9.37
N GLU A 36 4.52 14.50 -9.39
CA GLU A 36 4.18 15.87 -9.80
C GLU A 36 4.72 16.26 -11.19
N ILE A 37 5.01 15.27 -12.04
CA ILE A 37 5.53 15.49 -13.40
C ILE A 37 4.33 15.79 -14.31
N SER A 38 3.97 17.08 -14.38
CA SER A 38 3.05 17.57 -15.39
C SER A 38 3.79 17.76 -16.71
N ASP A 39 3.99 16.70 -17.49
CA ASP A 39 4.23 16.87 -18.92
C ASP A 39 3.30 15.95 -19.71
N GLY A 40 2.19 16.54 -20.14
CA GLY A 40 1.01 15.87 -20.66
C GLY A 40 1.20 15.31 -22.07
N LEU A 41 1.88 14.16 -22.17
CA LEU A 41 1.95 13.43 -23.43
C LEU A 41 1.71 11.94 -23.24
N TYR A 42 0.44 11.53 -23.33
CA TYR A 42 0.09 10.14 -23.64
C TYR A 42 -1.00 10.08 -24.69
N THR A 43 -0.65 9.59 -25.88
CA THR A 43 -1.59 9.03 -26.84
C THR A 43 -1.42 7.52 -26.83
N ILE A 44 -2.32 6.80 -26.17
CA ILE A 44 -2.47 5.34 -26.39
C ILE A 44 -3.96 5.03 -26.49
N ASP A 45 -4.51 5.36 -27.65
CA ASP A 45 -5.88 5.04 -28.06
C ASP A 45 -5.89 3.65 -28.71
N SER A 46 -5.65 2.62 -27.90
CA SER A 46 -5.88 1.22 -28.28
C SER A 46 -6.95 0.60 -27.40
N GLU A 47 -7.78 -0.27 -27.97
CA GLU A 47 -8.87 -0.95 -27.26
C GLU A 47 -8.35 -1.79 -26.07
N GLU A 48 -7.13 -2.31 -26.17
CA GLU A 48 -6.43 -3.04 -25.09
C GLU A 48 -6.05 -2.10 -23.92
N SER A 49 -5.53 -0.90 -24.22
CA SER A 49 -5.24 0.15 -23.24
C SER A 49 -6.51 0.60 -22.50
N PHE A 50 -7.63 0.72 -23.23
CA PHE A 50 -8.93 1.07 -22.66
C PHE A 50 -9.43 -0.01 -21.68
N ARG A 51 -9.44 -1.29 -22.09
CA ARG A 51 -9.89 -2.41 -21.23
C ARG A 51 -9.00 -2.62 -20.01
N GLU A 52 -7.70 -2.38 -20.14
CA GLU A 52 -6.76 -2.38 -19.01
C GLU A 52 -7.11 -1.28 -18.00
N ASN A 53 -7.37 -0.07 -18.49
CA ASN A 53 -7.75 1.07 -17.65
C ASN A 53 -9.07 0.82 -16.91
N GLU A 54 -10.06 0.22 -17.58
CA GLU A 54 -11.31 -0.20 -16.94
C GLU A 54 -11.10 -1.27 -15.85
N THR A 55 -10.28 -2.28 -16.15
CA THR A 55 -9.97 -3.37 -15.20
C THR A 55 -9.27 -2.83 -13.96
N ARG A 56 -8.28 -1.95 -14.13
CA ARG A 56 -7.60 -1.26 -13.02
C ARG A 56 -8.58 -0.43 -12.19
N ALA A 57 -9.38 0.41 -12.84
CA ALA A 57 -10.38 1.23 -12.17
C ALA A 57 -11.40 0.39 -11.39
N LEU A 58 -11.78 -0.78 -11.91
CA LEU A 58 -12.67 -1.72 -11.23
C LEU A 58 -12.02 -2.33 -9.98
N LEU A 59 -10.77 -2.82 -10.09
CA LEU A 59 -10.04 -3.40 -8.95
C LEU A 59 -9.82 -2.36 -7.85
N GLU A 60 -9.36 -1.17 -8.21
CA GLU A 60 -9.15 -0.07 -7.28
C GLU A 60 -10.45 0.43 -6.66
N GLY A 61 -11.47 0.66 -7.47
CA GLY A 61 -12.78 1.11 -7.01
C GLY A 61 -13.40 0.10 -6.06
N THR A 62 -13.26 -1.21 -6.34
CA THR A 62 -13.78 -2.26 -5.46
C THR A 62 -13.01 -2.31 -4.15
N ARG A 63 -11.67 -2.26 -4.17
CA ARG A 63 -10.84 -2.19 -2.95
C ARG A 63 -11.23 -0.99 -2.09
N GLN A 64 -11.29 0.18 -2.70
CA GLN A 64 -11.62 1.45 -2.04
C GLN A 64 -13.02 1.41 -1.40
N ARG A 65 -14.03 0.90 -2.13
CA ARG A 65 -15.40 0.75 -1.60
C ARG A 65 -15.46 -0.20 -0.41
N VAL A 66 -14.77 -1.34 -0.48
CA VAL A 66 -14.72 -2.30 0.63
C VAL A 66 -14.02 -1.69 1.85
N TYR A 67 -12.89 -1.02 1.67
CA TYR A 67 -12.19 -0.35 2.77
C TYR A 67 -13.06 0.74 3.41
N ASN A 68 -13.71 1.58 2.60
CA ASN A 68 -14.65 2.59 3.08
C ASN A 68 -15.80 1.96 3.87
N PHE A 69 -16.40 0.88 3.36
CA PHE A 69 -17.49 0.19 4.05
C PHE A 69 -17.06 -0.33 5.42
N ILE A 70 -15.90 -0.97 5.51
CA ILE A 70 -15.35 -1.49 6.78
C ILE A 70 -15.04 -0.34 7.74
N GLY A 71 -14.37 0.71 7.26
CA GLY A 71 -14.08 1.91 8.06
C GLY A 71 -15.35 2.61 8.56
N LEU A 72 -16.40 2.70 7.75
CA LEU A 72 -17.70 3.24 8.18
C LEU A 72 -18.37 2.36 9.25
N CYS A 73 -18.21 1.03 9.19
CA CYS A 73 -18.73 0.16 10.22
C CYS A 73 -18.10 0.43 11.59
N THR A 74 -16.87 0.97 11.65
CA THR A 74 -16.22 1.32 12.92
C THR A 74 -16.79 2.59 13.55
N THR A 75 -17.30 3.52 12.74
CA THR A 75 -17.81 4.82 13.22
C THR A 75 -19.23 4.72 13.78
N ILE A 76 -19.99 3.70 13.34
CA ILE A 76 -21.36 3.47 13.78
C ILE A 76 -21.36 2.48 14.95
N LYS A 77 -21.85 2.92 16.12
CA LYS A 77 -21.84 2.12 17.36
C LYS A 77 -22.47 0.75 17.15
N GLY A 78 -21.67 -0.30 17.36
CA GLY A 78 -22.09 -1.69 17.27
C GLY A 78 -22.34 -2.20 15.85
N ALA A 79 -22.12 -1.41 14.80
CA ALA A 79 -22.25 -1.89 13.41
C ALA A 79 -21.13 -2.87 13.08
N PHE A 80 -19.89 -2.56 13.44
CA PHE A 80 -18.73 -3.42 13.19
C PHE A 80 -18.95 -4.88 13.66
N PRO A 81 -19.14 -5.20 14.95
CA PRO A 81 -19.32 -6.58 15.39
C PRO A 81 -20.63 -7.24 14.92
N LYS A 82 -21.60 -6.47 14.41
CA LYS A 82 -22.88 -7.00 13.90
C LYS A 82 -22.84 -7.34 12.41
N LEU A 83 -22.12 -6.54 11.64
CA LEU A 83 -22.05 -6.65 10.18
C LEU A 83 -20.81 -7.40 9.71
N LEU A 84 -19.77 -7.43 10.55
CA LEU A 84 -18.48 -8.00 10.23
C LEU A 84 -18.05 -8.96 11.33
N GLU A 85 -17.64 -10.15 10.91
CA GLU A 85 -16.95 -11.10 11.78
C GLU A 85 -15.48 -10.67 11.90
N SER A 86 -15.07 -10.20 13.08
CA SER A 86 -13.78 -9.58 13.35
C SER A 86 -12.60 -10.44 12.89
N LEU A 87 -12.60 -11.72 13.27
CA LEU A 87 -11.55 -12.67 12.90
C LEU A 87 -11.45 -12.87 11.38
N SER A 88 -12.59 -13.01 10.71
CA SER A 88 -12.66 -13.17 9.26
C SER A 88 -12.11 -11.94 8.52
N VAL A 89 -12.43 -10.74 9.02
CA VAL A 89 -11.89 -9.49 8.47
C VAL A 89 -10.39 -9.37 8.73
N GLY A 90 -9.94 -9.67 9.94
CA GLY A 90 -8.51 -9.69 10.29
C GLY A 90 -7.73 -10.58 9.35
N ASN A 91 -8.13 -11.85 9.22
CA ASN A 91 -7.51 -12.82 8.32
C ASN A 91 -7.53 -12.33 6.86
N ALA A 92 -8.64 -11.76 6.40
CA ALA A 92 -8.77 -11.27 5.03
C ALA A 92 -7.80 -10.11 4.70
N PHE A 93 -7.30 -9.38 5.71
CA PHE A 93 -6.28 -8.35 5.55
C PHE A 93 -4.87 -8.90 5.70
N THR A 94 -4.63 -9.80 6.65
CA THR A 94 -3.29 -10.29 7.00
C THR A 94 -2.77 -11.38 6.07
N GLU A 95 -3.65 -12.19 5.46
CA GLU A 95 -3.30 -13.35 4.61
C GLU A 95 -2.37 -13.01 3.44
N ALA A 96 -2.53 -11.83 2.83
CA ALA A 96 -1.74 -11.39 1.69
C ALA A 96 -0.99 -10.07 1.95
N LEU A 97 -0.77 -9.75 3.24
CA LEU A 97 -0.23 -8.47 3.68
C LEU A 97 1.19 -8.23 3.15
N GLY A 98 2.08 -9.22 3.27
CA GLY A 98 3.47 -9.13 2.80
C GLY A 98 3.63 -9.02 1.29
N CYS A 99 2.60 -9.39 0.51
CA CYS A 99 2.61 -9.24 -0.95
C CYS A 99 1.96 -7.93 -1.41
N MET A 100 1.33 -7.17 -0.50
CA MET A 100 0.59 -5.97 -0.85
C MET A 100 1.53 -4.81 -1.20
N GLU A 101 1.26 -4.10 -2.29
CA GLU A 101 2.02 -2.88 -2.62
C GLU A 101 1.83 -1.79 -1.56
N LEU A 102 2.87 -0.98 -1.31
CA LEU A 102 2.86 0.11 -0.32
C LEU A 102 1.66 1.07 -0.50
N ARG A 103 1.29 1.38 -1.75
CA ARG A 103 0.15 2.25 -2.05
C ARG A 103 -1.18 1.66 -1.54
N HIS A 104 -1.35 0.34 -1.61
CA HIS A 104 -2.56 -0.34 -1.15
C HIS A 104 -2.57 -0.48 0.37
N LEU A 105 -1.41 -0.76 0.98
CA LEU A 105 -1.23 -0.76 2.43
C LEU A 105 -1.53 0.62 3.03
N GLY A 106 -1.04 1.69 2.40
CA GLY A 106 -1.35 3.07 2.80
C GLY A 106 -2.84 3.40 2.71
N LYS A 107 -3.54 2.95 1.66
CA LYS A 107 -5.01 3.07 1.54
C LYS A 107 -5.70 2.30 2.67
N LEU A 108 -5.29 1.05 2.96
CA LEU A 108 -5.84 0.24 4.05
C LEU A 108 -5.72 0.96 5.41
N ILE A 109 -4.54 1.48 5.72
CA ILE A 109 -4.28 2.20 6.98
C ILE A 109 -5.20 3.41 7.10
N ARG A 110 -5.26 4.25 6.05
CA ARG A 110 -6.04 5.48 6.06
C ARG A 110 -7.54 5.25 6.22
N LEU A 111 -8.07 4.23 5.55
CA LEU A 111 -9.51 4.04 5.39
C LEU A 111 -10.12 3.03 6.36
N VAL A 112 -9.30 2.15 6.93
CA VAL A 112 -9.78 1.10 7.86
C VAL A 112 -9.11 1.26 9.21
N VAL A 113 -7.78 1.24 9.27
CA VAL A 113 -7.05 1.19 10.55
C VAL A 113 -7.25 2.47 11.36
N ILE A 114 -7.12 3.65 10.75
CA ILE A 114 -7.32 4.93 11.45
C ILE A 114 -8.75 5.07 11.99
N PRO A 115 -9.82 4.88 11.19
CA PRO A 115 -11.19 4.92 11.70
C PRO A 115 -11.42 3.91 12.82
N LEU A 116 -10.83 2.72 12.71
CA LEU A 116 -11.00 1.72 13.73
C LEU A 116 -10.32 2.11 15.03
N VAL A 117 -9.04 2.52 15.02
CA VAL A 117 -8.33 2.93 16.24
C VAL A 117 -9.06 4.10 16.92
N LYS A 118 -9.63 5.03 16.15
CA LYS A 118 -10.37 6.18 16.67
C LYS A 118 -11.72 5.81 17.30
N HIS A 119 -12.39 4.78 16.79
CA HIS A 119 -13.76 4.44 17.16
C HIS A 119 -13.90 3.01 17.71
N CYS A 120 -12.79 2.40 18.12
CA CYS A 120 -12.71 0.97 18.40
C CYS A 120 -13.74 0.57 19.48
N PRO A 121 -14.68 -0.34 19.16
CA PRO A 121 -15.55 -0.92 20.18
C PRO A 121 -14.70 -1.70 21.19
N ARG A 122 -14.93 -1.49 22.49
CA ARG A 122 -14.15 -2.15 23.55
C ARG A 122 -14.25 -3.67 23.49
N GLU A 123 -15.35 -4.17 22.97
CA GLU A 123 -15.68 -5.58 22.88
C GLU A 123 -14.73 -6.36 21.97
N ILE A 124 -14.11 -5.69 20.99
CA ILE A 124 -13.22 -6.33 20.01
C ILE A 124 -11.78 -5.80 20.09
N LEU A 125 -11.48 -4.92 21.05
CA LEU A 125 -10.21 -4.21 21.12
C LEU A 125 -9.03 -5.18 21.20
N GLU A 126 -9.08 -6.16 22.10
CA GLU A 126 -8.00 -7.13 22.31
C GLU A 126 -7.78 -8.01 21.08
N GLU A 127 -8.85 -8.67 20.61
CA GLU A 127 -8.82 -9.53 19.43
C GLU A 127 -8.27 -8.79 18.21
N TRP A 128 -8.70 -7.53 18.02
CA TRP A 128 -8.29 -6.75 16.88
C TRP A 128 -6.86 -6.23 16.96
N THR A 129 -6.42 -5.83 18.16
CA THR A 129 -5.03 -5.39 18.37
C THR A 129 -4.06 -6.50 17.96
N VAL A 130 -4.31 -7.73 18.40
CA VAL A 130 -3.44 -8.87 18.12
C VAL A 130 -3.59 -9.36 16.68
N ASN A 131 -4.84 -9.52 16.19
CA ASN A 131 -5.06 -10.21 14.91
C ASN A 131 -5.02 -9.29 13.69
N LEU A 132 -4.99 -7.96 13.86
CA LEU A 132 -4.84 -7.03 12.74
C LEU A 132 -3.82 -5.92 12.96
N LEU A 133 -3.91 -5.19 14.07
CA LEU A 133 -3.09 -3.98 14.22
C LEU A 133 -1.61 -4.32 14.30
N GLU A 134 -1.25 -5.31 15.13
CA GLU A 134 0.12 -5.78 15.29
C GLU A 134 0.72 -6.30 13.96
N PRO A 135 0.08 -7.22 13.20
CA PRO A 135 0.56 -7.63 11.88
C PRO A 135 0.78 -6.47 10.90
N ILE A 136 -0.14 -5.50 10.85
CA ILE A 136 0.00 -4.34 9.96
C ILE A 136 1.18 -3.46 10.37
N LEU A 137 1.39 -3.24 11.67
CA LEU A 137 2.48 -2.42 12.18
C LEU A 137 3.83 -3.09 11.94
N LEU A 138 3.94 -4.40 12.18
CA LEU A 138 5.14 -5.18 11.89
C LEU A 138 5.49 -5.14 10.40
N GLU A 139 4.51 -5.34 9.51
CA GLU A 139 4.73 -5.21 8.06
C GLU A 139 5.21 -3.80 7.69
N CYS A 140 4.64 -2.76 8.30
CA CYS A 140 5.09 -1.40 8.05
C CYS A 140 6.54 -1.19 8.51
N GLU A 141 6.90 -1.71 9.69
CA GLU A 141 8.25 -1.64 10.24
C GLU A 141 9.26 -2.31 9.31
N ASP A 142 9.00 -3.56 8.92
CA ASP A 142 9.88 -4.33 8.03
C ASP A 142 10.12 -3.59 6.70
N ARG A 143 9.04 -3.13 6.05
CA ARG A 143 9.14 -2.43 4.77
C ARG A 143 9.82 -1.07 4.88
N LEU A 144 9.61 -0.33 5.97
CA LEU A 144 10.28 0.95 6.18
C LEU A 144 11.76 0.77 6.52
N HIS A 145 12.11 -0.31 7.22
CA HIS A 145 13.49 -0.66 7.49
C HIS A 145 14.25 -0.99 6.19
N ASP A 146 13.62 -1.70 5.26
CA ASP A 146 14.19 -2.02 3.94
C ASP A 146 14.38 -0.79 3.02
N VAL A 147 13.63 0.30 3.25
CA VAL A 147 13.76 1.57 2.49
C VAL A 147 14.89 2.46 3.03
N LYS A 148 15.33 2.25 4.28
CA LYS A 148 16.42 3.00 4.94
C LYS A 148 17.75 3.06 4.15
N PRO A 149 18.21 2.01 3.43
CA PRO A 149 19.39 2.11 2.56
C PRO A 149 19.21 3.00 1.32
N ILE A 150 17.98 3.39 0.94
CA ILE A 150 17.69 4.27 -0.19
C ILE A 150 17.76 5.74 0.23
N CYS A 151 17.20 6.10 1.39
CA CYS A 151 17.22 7.48 1.90
C CYS A 151 18.60 7.94 2.44
N ASN A 152 19.51 7.02 2.76
CA ASN A 152 20.86 7.36 3.25
C ASN A 152 21.89 7.61 2.12
N LYS A 153 21.51 7.49 0.84
CA LYS A 153 22.44 7.77 -0.28
C LYS A 153 22.64 9.27 -0.56
N ASP A 154 21.83 10.14 0.02
CA ASP A 154 21.96 11.60 -0.13
C ASP A 154 22.71 12.30 1.02
N THR A 155 23.10 11.56 2.07
CA THR A 155 24.10 12.08 3.00
C THR A 155 25.48 11.79 2.44
N VAL A 156 26.01 12.74 1.65
CA VAL A 156 27.46 12.91 1.52
C VAL A 156 28.04 12.87 2.92
N SER A 157 28.83 11.84 3.21
CA SER A 157 29.52 11.72 4.49
C SER A 157 30.32 13.00 4.71
N SER A 158 30.12 13.64 5.85
CA SER A 158 30.89 14.82 6.27
C SER A 158 32.39 14.53 6.42
N GLN A 159 32.85 13.32 6.09
CA GLN A 159 34.24 12.92 6.04
C GLN A 159 34.93 13.22 4.69
N ASP A 160 34.19 13.50 3.61
CA ASP A 160 34.81 13.75 2.29
C ASP A 160 35.26 15.22 2.09
N LEU A 161 34.82 16.15 2.94
CA LEU A 161 35.21 17.57 2.88
C LEU A 161 36.55 17.90 3.55
N ASN A 162 37.16 16.96 4.27
CA ASN A 162 38.46 17.16 4.94
C ASN A 162 39.66 16.58 4.15
N SER A 163 39.45 16.01 2.96
CA SER A 163 40.54 15.50 2.11
C SER A 163 41.14 16.54 1.16
N MET A 164 40.64 17.78 1.18
CA MET A 164 41.03 18.84 0.24
C MET A 164 41.61 20.07 0.97
N ALA A 165 42.47 19.84 1.95
CA ALA A 165 43.37 20.87 2.48
C ALA A 165 44.77 20.66 1.89
N PRO A 166 45.30 21.58 1.05
CA PRO A 166 46.67 21.47 0.58
C PRO A 166 47.65 21.79 1.72
N SER A 167 48.24 20.75 2.30
CA SER A 167 49.46 20.89 3.09
C SER A 167 50.66 20.99 2.16
N SER A 168 51.15 22.20 1.89
CA SER A 168 52.59 22.49 1.77
C SER A 168 52.85 23.95 1.39
N PHE A 169 53.17 24.77 2.38
CA PHE A 169 54.18 25.81 2.21
C PHE A 169 55.47 25.26 2.84
N CYS A 170 56.38 24.79 2.01
CA CYS A 170 57.77 24.47 2.36
C CYS A 170 58.64 24.62 1.10
N ARG A 171 58.96 25.87 0.73
CA ARG A 171 60.33 26.41 0.78
C ARG A 171 60.29 27.91 0.47
#